data_AF-A0A3D8WY40-F1
#
_entry.id   AF-A0A3D8WY40-F1
#
_cell.length_a   1.000
_cell.length_b   1.000
_cell.length_c   1.000
_cell.angle_alpha   90.00
_cell.angle_beta   90.00
_cell.angle_gamma   90.00
#
_symmetry.space_group_name_H-M   'P 1'
#
loop_
_entity.id
_entity.type
_entity.pdbx_description
1 polymer ?
#
loop_
_entity_poly.entity_id
_entity_poly.type
_entity_poly.pdbx_seq_one_letter_code
_entity_poly.pdbx_strand_id
1 'polypeptide(L)'
;MNKQLMTNLVNTLTKYKDGTGEHDRAIFETFLYGVFDEKNRNYTVIQHLPLLAEVLAEKKRVDLVDDITFANHNAAHELDVHLRELKY
;
A
#
# COMPACT_ATOMS: atom_id res chain seq x y z
N MET A 1 -11.35 -8.62 5.05
CA MET A 1 -9.91 -8.96 4.98
C MET A 1 -9.33 -9.06 6.39
N ASN A 2 -8.36 -9.96 6.64
CA ASN A 2 -7.66 -10.05 7.94
C ASN A 2 -6.43 -9.10 7.96
N LYS A 3 -6.16 -8.45 9.10
CA LYS A 3 -4.99 -7.57 9.33
C LYS A 3 -3.66 -8.23 8.97
N GLN A 4 -3.54 -9.54 9.17
CA GLN A 4 -2.34 -10.29 8.79
C GLN A 4 -2.02 -10.19 7.28
N LEU A 5 -3.04 -10.16 6.42
CA LEU A 5 -2.84 -10.01 4.97
C LEU A 5 -2.34 -8.59 4.62
N MET A 6 -2.89 -7.56 5.26
CA MET A 6 -2.41 -6.17 5.10
C MET A 6 -0.98 -6.01 5.59
N THR A 7 -0.65 -6.62 6.74
CA THR A 7 0.71 -6.64 7.26
C THR A 7 1.68 -7.32 6.30
N ASN A 8 1.29 -8.45 5.71
CA ASN A 8 2.12 -9.15 4.73
C ASN A 8 2.30 -8.32 3.44
N LEU A 9 1.25 -7.66 2.98
CA LEU A 9 1.31 -6.73 1.86
C LEU A 9 2.31 -5.60 2.12
N VAL A 10 2.17 -4.88 3.24
CA VAL A 10 3.05 -3.76 3.59
C VAL A 10 4.50 -4.25 3.77
N ASN A 11 4.72 -5.41 4.40
CA ASN A 11 6.06 -5.99 4.51
C ASN A 11 6.67 -6.31 3.14
N THR A 12 5.85 -6.80 2.20
CA THR A 12 6.30 -7.15 0.84
C THR A 12 6.67 -5.90 0.07
N LEU A 13 5.81 -4.88 0.08
CA LEU A 13 6.08 -3.58 -0.53
C LEU A 13 7.33 -2.93 0.07
N THR A 14 7.46 -2.94 1.39
CA THR A 14 8.64 -2.47 2.13
C THR A 14 9.92 -3.17 1.67
N LYS A 15 9.91 -4.51 1.63
CA LYS A 15 11.08 -5.31 1.25
C LYS A 15 11.61 -4.93 -0.13
N TYR A 16 10.71 -4.74 -1.10
CA TYR A 16 11.11 -4.44 -2.48
C TYR A 16 11.39 -2.96 -2.71
N LYS A 17 10.69 -2.04 -2.00
CA LYS A 17 10.99 -0.60 -2.03
C LYS A 17 12.37 -0.28 -1.46
N ASP A 18 12.75 -0.97 -0.38
CA ASP A 18 14.05 -0.77 0.27
C ASP A 18 15.16 -1.60 -0.41
N GLY A 19 14.81 -2.41 -1.42
CA GLY A 19 15.74 -3.16 -2.25
C GLY A 19 16.55 -2.23 -3.15
N THR A 20 17.81 -2.56 -3.39
CA THR A 20 18.76 -1.69 -4.13
C THR A 20 18.90 -2.08 -5.61
N GLY A 21 18.27 -3.17 -6.06
CA GLY A 21 18.38 -3.67 -7.42
C GLY A 21 17.27 -3.20 -8.36
N GLU A 22 17.57 -3.06 -9.65
CA GLU A 22 16.55 -2.83 -10.69
C GLU A 22 15.47 -3.93 -10.68
N HIS A 23 15.86 -5.16 -10.37
CA HIS A 23 14.94 -6.27 -10.21
C HIS A 23 13.94 -6.07 -9.06
N ASP A 24 14.42 -5.60 -7.89
CA ASP A 24 13.56 -5.35 -6.74
C ASP A 24 12.60 -4.19 -7.02
N ARG A 25 13.08 -3.14 -7.70
CA ARG A 25 12.23 -2.04 -8.15
C ARG A 25 11.13 -2.51 -9.11
N ALA A 26 11.47 -3.35 -10.09
CA ALA A 26 10.50 -3.90 -11.02
C ALA A 26 9.43 -4.75 -10.30
N ILE A 27 9.83 -5.53 -9.28
CA ILE A 27 8.90 -6.28 -8.45
C ILE A 27 8.01 -5.34 -7.63
N PHE A 28 8.59 -4.32 -7.01
CA PHE A 28 7.86 -3.31 -6.23
C PHE A 28 6.76 -2.67 -7.08
N GLU A 29 7.12 -2.13 -8.25
CA GLU A 29 6.17 -1.48 -9.16
C GLU A 29 5.09 -2.47 -9.61
N THR A 30 5.47 -3.69 -10.03
CA THR A 30 4.50 -4.71 -10.46
C THR A 30 3.49 -5.06 -9.36
N PHE A 31 3.96 -5.23 -8.12
CA PHE A 31 3.08 -5.50 -6.98
C PHE A 31 2.19 -4.31 -6.66
N LEU A 32 2.75 -3.11 -6.63
CA LEU A 32 2.02 -1.88 -6.34
C LEU A 32 0.88 -1.67 -7.34
N TYR A 33 1.18 -1.68 -8.64
CA TYR A 33 0.16 -1.52 -9.68
C TYR A 33 -0.85 -2.67 -9.65
N GLY A 34 -0.42 -3.91 -9.43
CA GLY A 34 -1.33 -5.06 -9.37
C GLY A 34 -2.31 -5.03 -8.20
N VAL A 35 -1.88 -4.53 -7.04
CA VAL A 35 -2.68 -4.45 -5.80
C VAL A 35 -3.68 -3.30 -5.85
N PHE A 36 -3.30 -2.17 -6.45
CA PHE A 36 -4.10 -0.95 -6.48
C PHE A 36 -4.84 -0.71 -7.81
N ASP A 37 -4.80 -1.67 -8.75
CA ASP A 37 -5.58 -1.62 -9.99
C ASP A 37 -7.09 -1.75 -9.73
N GLU A 38 -7.84 -0.68 -9.99
CA GLU A 38 -9.31 -0.62 -9.83
C GLU A 38 -10.05 -1.61 -10.75
N LYS A 39 -9.44 -2.02 -11.86
CA LYS A 39 -10.04 -2.97 -12.81
C LYS A 39 -9.89 -4.41 -12.34
N ASN A 40 -9.01 -4.66 -11.38
CA ASN A 40 -8.77 -5.98 -10.82
C ASN A 40 -9.82 -6.33 -9.76
N ARG A 41 -10.96 -6.86 -10.23
CA ARG A 41 -12.13 -7.23 -9.39
C ARG A 41 -11.83 -8.22 -8.26
N ASN A 42 -10.67 -8.86 -8.27
CA ASN A 42 -10.26 -9.81 -7.23
C ASN A 42 -9.59 -9.14 -6.03
N TYR A 43 -9.22 -7.86 -6.11
CA TYR A 43 -8.43 -7.21 -5.05
C TYR A 43 -9.30 -6.44 -4.07
N THR A 44 -9.39 -7.01 -2.88
CA THR A 44 -10.12 -6.51 -1.70
C THR A 44 -9.36 -5.43 -0.94
N VAL A 45 -8.16 -5.01 -1.39
CA VAL A 45 -7.34 -4.02 -0.66
C VAL A 45 -7.95 -2.63 -0.68
N ILE A 46 -8.44 -2.18 -1.85
CA ILE A 46 -9.15 -0.90 -2.01
C ILE A 46 -10.44 -0.87 -1.16
N GLN A 47 -11.04 -2.03 -0.88
CA GLN A 47 -12.22 -2.12 -0.01
C GLN A 47 -11.88 -2.07 1.49
N HIS A 48 -10.60 -2.05 1.84
CA HIS A 48 -10.11 -2.13 3.21
C HIS A 48 -8.98 -1.12 3.47
N LEU A 49 -9.03 0.05 2.82
CA LEU A 49 -8.07 1.14 3.01
C LEU A 49 -7.94 1.63 4.47
N PRO A 50 -9.01 1.70 5.30
CA PRO A 50 -8.84 2.04 6.72
C PRO A 50 -7.89 1.08 7.45
N LEU A 51 -8.03 -0.23 7.19
CA LEU A 51 -7.17 -1.26 7.79
C LEU A 51 -5.74 -1.19 7.26
N LEU A 52 -5.57 -0.84 5.98
CA LEU A 52 -4.25 -0.61 5.40
C LEU A 52 -3.57 0.61 6.04
N ALA A 53 -4.30 1.72 6.25
CA ALA A 53 -3.78 2.92 6.92
C ALA A 53 -3.28 2.60 8.34
N GLU A 54 -4.03 1.83 9.13
CA GLU A 54 -3.56 1.35 10.44
C GLU A 54 -2.21 0.61 10.33
N VAL A 55 -2.09 -0.31 9.38
CA VAL A 55 -0.87 -1.11 9.21
C VAL A 55 0.30 -0.25 8.73
N LEU A 56 0.07 0.71 7.84
CA LEU A 56 1.10 1.66 7.39
C LEU A 56 1.62 2.51 8.56
N ALA A 57 0.72 3.01 9.42
CA ALA A 57 1.07 3.75 10.62
C ALA A 57 1.86 2.88 11.63
N GLU A 58 1.38 1.66 11.92
CA GLU A 58 2.06 0.70 12.81
C GLU A 58 3.47 0.35 12.33
N LYS A 59 3.64 0.22 11.02
CA LYS A 59 4.91 -0.12 10.37
C LYS A 59 5.81 1.09 10.12
N LYS A 60 5.32 2.30 10.40
CA LYS A 60 6.00 3.56 10.07
C LYS A 60 6.36 3.67 8.59
N ARG A 61 5.45 3.20 7.72
CA ARG A 61 5.60 3.19 6.26
C ARG A 61 4.57 4.07 5.55
N VAL A 62 4.26 5.22 6.15
CA VAL A 62 3.38 6.21 5.53
C VAL A 62 3.94 6.78 4.23
N ASP A 63 5.26 6.67 4.02
CA ASP A 63 5.94 6.99 2.75
C ASP A 63 5.42 6.18 1.55
N LEU A 64 4.83 5.01 1.79
CA LEU A 64 4.23 4.20 0.72
C LEU A 64 3.00 4.88 0.08
N VAL A 65 2.36 5.85 0.75
CA VAL A 65 1.21 6.58 0.20
C VAL A 65 1.62 7.38 -1.04
N ASP A 66 2.84 7.93 -1.03
CA ASP A 66 3.39 8.65 -2.18
C ASP A 66 3.55 7.71 -3.38
N ASP A 67 4.03 6.49 -3.15
CA ASP A 67 4.14 5.50 -4.23
C ASP A 67 2.75 5.08 -4.73
N ILE A 68 1.81 4.83 -3.82
CA ILE A 68 0.44 4.43 -4.16
C ILE A 68 -0.23 5.50 -5.02
N THR A 69 0.11 6.78 -4.86
CA THR A 69 -0.44 7.87 -5.69
C THR A 69 -0.19 7.64 -7.18
N PHE A 70 0.94 7.04 -7.56
CA PHE A 70 1.25 6.71 -8.96
C PHE A 70 0.44 5.51 -9.48
N ALA A 71 0.08 4.57 -8.61
CA ALA A 71 -0.70 3.40 -8.97
C ALA A 71 -2.21 3.68 -8.98
N ASN A 72 -2.68 4.40 -7.96
CA ASN A 72 -4.08 4.76 -7.78
C ASN A 72 -4.21 6.01 -6.88
N HIS A 73 -4.48 7.14 -7.52
CA HIS A 73 -4.65 8.42 -6.84
C HIS A 73 -5.83 8.44 -5.86
N ASN A 74 -6.94 7.76 -6.16
CA ASN A 74 -8.11 7.74 -5.28
C ASN A 74 -7.80 6.97 -3.99
N ALA A 75 -7.17 5.81 -4.11
CA ALA A 75 -6.77 5.00 -2.96
C ALA A 75 -5.74 5.73 -2.09
N ALA A 76 -4.76 6.41 -2.69
CA ALA A 76 -3.81 7.22 -1.96
C ALA A 76 -4.47 8.35 -1.18
N HIS A 77 -5.42 9.06 -1.81
CA HIS A 77 -6.17 10.13 -1.16
C HIS A 77 -6.97 9.63 0.05
N GLU A 78 -7.69 8.52 -0.10
CA GLU A 78 -8.47 7.92 0.99
C GLU A 78 -7.57 7.41 2.13
N LEU A 79 -6.41 6.83 1.80
CA LEU A 79 -5.40 6.46 2.80
C LEU A 79 -4.86 7.66 3.57
N ASP A 80 -4.57 8.78 2.91
CA ASP A 80 -4.11 10.02 3.56
C ASP A 80 -5.16 10.56 4.53
N VAL A 81 -6.45 10.53 4.17
CA VAL A 81 -7.55 10.90 5.08
C VAL A 81 -7.54 10.03 6.33
N HIS A 82 -7.47 8.70 6.19
CA HIS A 82 -7.46 7.79 7.32
C HIS A 82 -6.20 7.92 8.19
N LEU A 83 -5.03 8.17 7.60
CA LEU A 83 -3.79 8.39 8.36
C LEU A 83 -3.88 9.67 9.21
N ARG A 84 -4.48 10.74 8.68
CA ARG A 84 -4.72 11.97 9.46
C ARG A 84 -5.65 11.74 10.65
N GLU A 85 -6.69 10.91 10.49
CA GLU A 85 -7.57 10.50 11.60
C GLU A 85 -6.80 9.74 12.69
N LEU A 86 -5.81 8.94 12.29
CA LEU A 86 -4.89 8.24 13.17
C LEU A 86 -3.77 9.14 13.75
N LYS A 87 -3.71 10.41 13.35
CA LYS A 87 -2.67 11.40 13.70
C LYS A 87 -1.27 11.05 13.19
N TYR A 88 -1.18 10.47 11.99
CA TYR A 88 0.05 10.19 11.26
C TYR A 88 0.17 11.03 9.99
#